data_AF-A0A1E5IHL0-F1
#
_entry.id   AF-A0A1E5IHL0-F1
#
_cell.length_a   1.000
_cell.length_b   1.000
_cell.length_c   1.000
_cell.angle_alpha   90.00
_cell.angle_beta   90.00
_cell.angle_gamma   90.00
#
_symmetry.space_group_name_H-M   'P 1'
#
loop_
_entity.id
_entity.type
_entity.pdbx_description
1 polymer ?
#
loop_
_entity_poly.entity_id
_entity_poly.type
_entity_poly.pdbx_seq_one_letter_code
_entity_poly.pdbx_strand_id
1 'polypeptide(L)' 'MVKPQFELEPSGIKKGVVRDEKLRLKAVNKIKKAASDIGFKIISEADSCLKGPKGNLEHFVFLSKRHNVF' A
#
# COMPACT_ATOMS: atom_id res chain seq x y z
N MET A 1 -1.99 -6.79 0.56
CA MET A 1 -0.59 -6.37 0.35
C MET A 1 -0.56 -5.29 -0.70
N VAL A 2 0.01 -4.13 -0.39
CA VAL A 2 0.13 -2.99 -1.29
C VAL A 2 1.42 -3.10 -2.08
N LYS A 3 1.32 -2.96 -3.40
CA LYS A 3 2.44 -2.97 -4.34
C LYS A 3 2.56 -1.59 -5.00
N PRO A 4 3.39 -0.69 -4.45
CA PRO A 4 3.41 0.73 -4.83
C PRO A 4 3.53 1.00 -6.33
N GLN A 5 4.27 0.15 -7.06
CA GLN A 5 4.47 0.24 -8.50
C GLN A 5 3.21 0.04 -9.35
N PHE A 6 2.11 -0.46 -8.76
CA PHE A 6 0.82 -0.63 -9.43
C PHE A 6 -0.21 0.43 -9.01
N GLU A 7 0.11 1.23 -8.00
CA GLU A 7 -0.83 2.21 -7.41
C GLU A 7 -0.55 3.65 -7.80
N LEU A 8 0.59 3.89 -8.46
CA LEU A 8 1.09 5.18 -8.92
C LEU A 8 1.01 5.29 -10.44
N GLU A 9 0.90 6.52 -10.92
CA GLU A 9 1.04 6.82 -12.34
C GLU A 9 2.43 6.46 -12.87
N PRO A 10 2.55 5.95 -14.12
CA PRO A 10 3.83 5.55 -14.70
C PRO A 10 4.90 6.65 -14.70
N SER A 11 4.50 7.93 -14.76
CA SER A 11 5.39 9.09 -14.73
C SER A 11 6.23 9.20 -13.45
N GLY A 12 5.78 8.58 -12.34
CA GLY A 12 6.50 8.54 -11.07
C GLY A 12 7.44 7.34 -10.91
N ILE A 13 7.53 6.43 -11.88
CA ILE A 13 8.17 5.12 -11.72
C ILE A 13 9.37 4.99 -12.67
N LYS A 14 10.56 4.71 -12.13
CA LYS A 14 11.78 4.48 -12.94
C LYS A 14 12.00 3.00 -13.16
N LYS A 15 11.96 2.54 -14.41
CA LYS A 15 12.15 1.12 -14.82
C LYS A 15 11.23 0.13 -14.07
N GLY A 16 10.01 0.56 -13.70
CA GLY A 16 9.08 -0.26 -12.94
C GLY A 16 9.41 -0.39 -11.44
N VAL A 17 10.31 0.44 -10.91
CA VAL A 17 10.70 0.46 -9.49
C VAL A 17 10.39 1.81 -8.85
N VAL A 18 9.71 1.78 -7.71
CA VAL A 18 9.43 2.96 -6.88
C VAL A 18 10.57 3.11 -5.86
N ARG A 19 11.42 4.12 -6.08
CA ARG A 19 12.54 4.44 -5.19
C ARG A 19 12.26 5.61 -4.24
N ASP A 20 11.36 6.50 -4.65
CA ASP A 20 10.99 7.66 -3.83
C ASP A 20 10.07 7.21 -2.69
N GLU A 21 10.54 7.41 -1.47
CA GLU A 21 9.83 7.15 -0.22
C GLU A 21 8.46 7.83 -0.18
N LYS A 22 8.37 9.10 -0.61
CA LYS A 22 7.13 9.87 -0.59
C LYS A 22 6.12 9.30 -1.58
N LEU A 23 6.58 8.88 -2.76
CA LEU A 23 5.71 8.20 -3.72
C LEU A 23 5.25 6.84 -3.18
N ARG A 24 6.13 6.09 -2.52
CA ARG A 24 5.76 4.83 -1.87
C ARG A 24 4.66 5.04 -0.83
N LEU A 25 4.88 5.96 0.10
CA LEU A 25 3.92 6.25 1.17
C LEU A 25 2.61 6.81 0.62
N LYS A 26 2.65 7.60 -0.46
CA LYS A 26 1.44 8.06 -1.16
C LYS A 26 0.60 6.90 -1.67
N ALA A 27 1.22 5.90 -2.30
CA ALA A 27 0.54 4.69 -2.74
C ALA A 27 -0.08 3.90 -1.57
N VAL A 28 0.68 3.70 -0.49
CA VAL A 28 0.20 2.99 0.71
C VAL A 28 -0.99 3.73 1.33
N ASN A 29 -0.88 5.04 1.52
CA ASN A 29 -1.94 5.86 2.11
C ASN A 29 -3.20 5.92 1.25
N LYS A 30 -3.06 5.91 -0.09
CA LYS A 30 -4.20 5.81 -1.02
C LYS A 30 -5.00 4.53 -0.77
N ILE A 31 -4.33 3.38 -0.64
CA ILE A 31 -5.01 2.10 -0.39
C ILE A 31 -5.60 2.04 1.02
N LYS A 32 -4.88 2.52 2.05
CA LYS A 32 -5.40 2.61 3.42
C LYS A 32 -6.67 3.46 3.49
N LYS A 33 -6.70 4.59 2.79
CA LYS A 33 -7.88 5.46 2.69
C LYS A 33 -9.03 4.73 1.99
N ALA A 34 -8.79 4.13 0.83
CA ALA A 34 -9.81 3.38 0.10
C ALA A 34 -10.41 2.23 0.93
N ALA A 35 -9.57 1.50 1.69
CA ALA A 35 -10.02 0.45 2.59
C ALA A 35 -10.91 1.01 3.73
N SER A 36 -10.53 2.15 4.30
CA SER A 36 -11.33 2.83 5.32
C SER A 36 -12.66 3.33 4.77
N ASP A 37 -12.66 3.92 3.57
CA ASP A 37 -13.84 4.47 2.90
C ASP A 37 -14.90 3.37 2.61
N ILE A 38 -14.48 2.12 2.36
CA ILE A 38 -15.38 0.98 2.15
C ILE A 38 -15.69 0.18 3.44
N GLY A 39 -15.32 0.71 4.61
CA GLY A 39 -15.73 0.17 5.91
C GLY A 39 -14.79 -0.88 6.52
N PHE A 40 -13.53 -0.96 6.11
CA PHE A 40 -12.52 -1.74 6.83
C PHE A 40 -11.83 -0.90 7.91
N LYS A 41 -11.39 -1.57 8.97
CA LYS A 41 -10.49 -1.02 9.98
C LYS A 41 -9.07 -1.49 9.68
N ILE A 42 -8.11 -0.58 9.70
CA ILE A 42 -6.69 -0.90 9.66
C ILE A 42 -6.27 -1.33 11.07
N ILE A 43 -5.73 -2.54 11.20
CA ILE A 43 -5.30 -3.12 12.47
C ILE A 43 -3.81 -2.88 12.71
N SER A 44 -3.00 -3.17 11.70
CA SER A 44 -1.55 -2.97 11.73
C SER A 44 -1.00 -2.91 10.30
N GLU A 45 0.24 -2.48 10.17
CA GLU A 45 0.94 -2.42 8.89
C GLU A 45 2.45 -2.62 9.10
N ALA A 46 3.11 -3.11 8.06
CA ALA A 46 4.55 -3.35 8.08
C ALA A 46 5.10 -3.39 6.65
N ASP A 47 6.34 -2.96 6.48
CA ASP A 47 7.06 -3.22 5.23
C ASP A 47 7.36 -4.72 5.10
N SER A 48 7.34 -5.22 3.87
CA SER A 48 7.81 -6.56 3.56
C SER A 48 9.30 -6.67 3.82
N CYS A 49 9.74 -7.70 4.55
CA CYS A 49 11.16 -8.00 4.74
C CYS A 49 11.86 -8.38 3.42
N LEU A 50 11.08 -8.79 2.41
CA LEU A 50 11.57 -9.14 1.08
C LEU A 50 11.13 -8.09 0.07
N LYS A 51 12.06 -7.71 -0.81
CA LYS A 51 11.73 -6.91 -1.98
C LYS A 51 11.15 -7.82 -3.07
N GLY A 52 10.23 -7.28 -3.87
CA GLY A 52 9.73 -7.98 -5.06
C GLY A 52 10.85 -8.23 -6.09
N PRO A 53 10.60 -9.02 -7.16
CA PRO A 53 11.65 -9.45 -8.09
C PRO A 53 12.48 -8.32 -8.73
N LYS A 54 11.86 -7.15 -8.94
CA LYS A 54 12.52 -5.94 -9.48
C LYS A 54 13.06 -4.99 -8.40
N GLY A 55 12.99 -5.37 -7.12
CA GLY A 55 13.50 -4.57 -6.00
C GLY A 55 12.49 -3.60 -5.37
N ASN A 56 11.21 -3.66 -5.71
CA ASN A 56 10.18 -2.84 -5.06
C ASN A 56 9.99 -3.26 -3.59
N LEU A 57 9.95 -2.29 -2.69
CA LEU A 57 9.56 -2.50 -1.30
C LEU A 57 8.02 -2.52 -1.23
N GLU A 58 7.46 -3.67 -0.90
CA GLU A 58 6.01 -3.87 -0.76
C GLU A 58 5.57 -3.67 0.69
N HIS A 59 4.29 -3.36 0.92
CA HIS A 59 3.78 -3.01 2.24
C HIS A 59 2.56 -3.87 2.60
N PHE A 60 2.58 -4.49 3.77
CA PHE A 60 1.44 -5.22 4.31
C PHE A 60 0.54 -4.27 5.09
N VAL A 61 -0.77 -4.36 4.85
CA VAL A 61 -1.80 -3.69 5.65
C VAL A 61 -2.76 -4.77 6.11
N PHE A 62 -2.84 -4.98 7.42
CA PHE A 62 -3.78 -5.91 8.03
C PHE A 62 -5.11 -5.20 8.25
N LEU A 63 -6.16 -5.70 7.60
CA LEU A 63 -7.50 -5.13 7.64
C LEU A 63 -8.45 -6.07 8.38
N SER A 64 -9.37 -5.48 9.14
CA SER A 64 -10.50 -6.19 9.73
C SER A 64 -11.80 -5.58 9.23
N LYS A 65 -12.81 -6.41 9.02
CA LYS A 65 -14.16 -5.93 8.72
C LYS A 65 -14.65 -5.12 9.93
N ARG A 66 -15.14 -3.90 9.71
CA ARG A 66 -15.82 -3.18 10.79
C ARG A 66 -17.13 -3.91 11.07
N HIS A 67 -17.25 -4.53 12.24
CA HIS A 67 -18.54 -4.96 12.74
C HIS A 67 -19.33 -3.70 13.06
N ASN A 68 -20.26 -3.34 12.19
CA ASN A 68 -21.30 -2.39 12.53
C ASN A 68 -22.23 -3.12 13.49
N VAL A 69 -22.10 -2.82 14.78
CA VAL A 69 -23.08 -3.21 15.78
C VAL A 69 -24.26 -2.27 15.55
N PHE A 70 -25.34 -2.80 14.99
CA PHE A 70 -26.66 -2.17 15.00
C PHE A 70 -27.43 -2.69 16.21
#